data_AF-H2YIC6-F1
#
_entry.id   AF-H2YIC6-F1
#
_cell.length_a   1.000
_cell.length_b   1.000
_cell.length_c   1.000
_cell.angle_alpha   90.00
_cell.angle_beta   90.00
_cell.angle_gamma   90.00
#
_symmetry.space_group_name_H-M   'P 1'
#
loop_
_entity.id
_entity.type
_entity.pdbx_description
1 polymer ?
#
loop_
_entity_poly.entity_id
_entity_poly.type
_entity_poly.pdbx_seq_one_letter_code
_entity_poly.pdbx_strand_id
1 'polypeptide(L)'
;MPLLHRKKFCPIPPAENLDDEDEVFYCPLTHEIFIDYDDFYDRTILCNSLVWSCSITDRPNLTYQEALDCEKEAKKKLAHFPVSIQKPLLYLVSLSHRTRIDELNDDIYVFMRERYFVG
;
A
#
# COMPACT_ATOMS: atom_id res chain seq x y z
N MET A 1 1.22 -4.60 -1.25
CA MET A 1 2.69 -4.65 -1.29
C MET A 1 3.12 -3.23 -1.60
N PRO A 2 4.04 -2.65 -0.81
CA PRO A 2 4.43 -1.25 -0.92
C PRO A 2 4.86 -0.88 -2.34
N LEU A 3 4.63 0.37 -2.70
CA LEU A 3 5.08 0.91 -3.98
C LEU A 3 6.42 1.61 -3.80
N LEU A 4 7.39 1.27 -4.64
CA LEU A 4 8.68 1.97 -4.72
C LEU A 4 8.58 3.06 -5.78
N HIS A 5 8.76 4.32 -5.40
CA HIS A 5 8.62 5.46 -6.33
C HIS A 5 7.27 5.43 -7.09
N ARG A 6 6.19 5.06 -6.37
CA ARG A 6 4.82 4.87 -6.90
C ARG A 6 4.67 3.78 -7.97
N LYS A 7 5.67 2.90 -8.12
CA LYS A 7 5.59 1.72 -8.98
C LYS A 7 5.49 0.47 -8.12
N LYS A 8 4.83 -0.57 -8.66
CA LYS A 8 4.77 -1.87 -8.01
C LYS A 8 6.20 -2.37 -7.78
N PHE A 9 6.56 -2.57 -6.51
CA PHE A 9 7.80 -3.21 -6.16
C PHE A 9 7.68 -4.72 -6.45
N CYS A 10 8.74 -5.32 -6.96
CA CYS A 10 8.84 -6.75 -7.23
C CYS A 10 10.13 -7.23 -6.58
N PRO A 11 10.11 -8.22 -5.67
CA PRO A 11 11.32 -8.74 -5.06
C PRO A 11 12.13 -9.50 -6.12
N ILE A 12 13.44 -9.50 -5.94
CA ILE A 12 14.36 -10.26 -6.77
C ILE A 12 14.22 -11.74 -6.38
N PRO A 13 14.06 -12.67 -7.34
CA PRO A 13 14.06 -14.09 -7.04
C PRO A 13 15.44 -14.54 -6.53
N PRO A 14 15.51 -15.58 -5.69
CA PRO A 14 16.78 -16.19 -5.31
C PRO A 14 17.59 -16.63 -6.54
N ALA A 15 18.92 -16.63 -6.44
CA ALA A 15 19.77 -17.13 -7.51
C ALA A 15 19.50 -18.62 -7.78
N GLU A 16 19.51 -19.03 -9.04
CA GLU A 16 19.10 -20.38 -9.46
C GLU A 16 20.04 -21.50 -8.97
N ASN A 17 21.28 -21.17 -8.61
CA ASN A 17 22.34 -22.12 -8.25
C ASN A 17 22.69 -22.08 -6.75
N LEU A 18 21.75 -21.72 -5.88
CA LEU A 18 21.94 -21.74 -4.43
C LEU A 18 21.78 -23.16 -3.89
N ASP A 19 22.79 -23.65 -3.19
CA ASP A 19 22.73 -24.89 -2.42
C ASP A 19 22.25 -24.60 -0.98
N ASP A 20 21.64 -25.59 -0.32
CA ASP A 20 21.07 -25.42 1.04
C ASP A 20 22.13 -25.10 2.11
N GLU A 21 23.41 -25.35 1.83
CA GLU A 21 24.54 -25.11 2.72
C GLU A 21 25.24 -23.77 2.45
N ASP A 22 24.79 -23.00 1.45
CA ASP A 22 25.40 -21.72 1.10
C ASP A 22 25.13 -20.65 2.18
N GLU A 23 26.19 -19.93 2.56
CA GLU A 23 26.06 -18.75 3.42
C GLU A 23 25.51 -17.58 2.61
N VAL A 24 24.35 -17.06 3.02
CA VAL A 24 23.64 -15.98 2.32
C VAL A 24 23.20 -14.88 3.27
N PHE A 25 22.96 -13.69 2.71
CA PHE A 25 22.36 -12.56 3.40
C PHE A 25 20.86 -12.53 3.15
N TYR A 26 20.07 -12.63 4.22
CA TYR A 26 18.62 -12.63 4.14
C TYR A 26 18.04 -11.28 4.57
N CYS A 27 17.19 -10.67 3.73
CA CYS A 27 16.44 -9.47 4.08
C CYS A 27 15.07 -9.85 4.65
N PRO A 28 14.83 -9.68 5.96
CA PRO A 28 13.57 -10.12 6.59
C PRO A 28 12.35 -9.28 6.19
N LEU A 29 12.55 -8.06 5.69
CA LEU A 29 11.47 -7.17 5.30
C LEU A 29 10.89 -7.56 3.94
N THR A 30 11.75 -7.77 2.95
CA THR A 30 11.34 -8.08 1.57
C THR A 30 11.34 -9.58 1.27
N HIS A 31 11.81 -10.40 2.21
CA HIS A 31 12.00 -11.84 2.05
C HIS A 31 12.92 -12.21 0.88
N GLU A 32 13.89 -11.35 0.59
CA GLU A 32 14.90 -11.57 -0.46
C GLU A 32 16.16 -12.21 0.12
N ILE A 33 16.85 -12.97 -0.73
CA ILE A 33 18.11 -13.64 -0.42
C ILE A 33 19.19 -13.07 -1.36
N PHE A 34 20.33 -12.71 -0.80
CA PHE A 34 21.46 -12.13 -1.51
C PHE A 34 22.73 -12.93 -1.21
N ILE A 35 23.56 -13.14 -2.23
CA ILE A 35 24.89 -13.75 -2.07
C ILE A 35 25.91 -12.66 -1.74
N ASP A 36 25.79 -11.52 -2.41
CA ASP A 36 26.68 -10.38 -2.24
C ASP A 36 26.21 -9.47 -1.10
N TYR A 37 27.17 -8.99 -0.30
CA TYR A 37 26.89 -8.12 0.83
C TYR A 37 26.47 -6.72 0.39
N ASP A 38 27.06 -6.17 -0.69
CA ASP A 38 26.75 -4.82 -1.14
C ASP A 38 25.30 -4.75 -1.66
N ASP A 39 24.84 -5.78 -2.39
CA ASP A 39 23.44 -5.90 -2.81
C ASP A 39 22.45 -5.95 -1.63
N PHE A 40 22.80 -6.73 -0.59
CA PHE A 40 22.00 -6.79 0.64
C PHE A 40 21.98 -5.46 1.39
N TYR A 41 23.14 -4.78 1.45
CA TYR A 41 23.29 -3.51 2.12
C TYR A 41 22.50 -2.41 1.40
N ASP A 42 22.58 -2.33 0.08
CA ASP A 42 21.79 -1.42 -0.75
C ASP A 42 20.29 -1.67 -0.57
N ARG A 43 19.86 -2.95 -0.51
CA ARG A 43 18.47 -3.29 -0.20
C ARG A 43 18.04 -2.77 1.16
N THR A 44 18.88 -2.93 2.16
CA THR A 44 18.61 -2.47 3.53
C THR A 44 18.47 -0.95 3.59
N ILE A 45 19.35 -0.21 2.90
CA ILE A 45 19.23 1.25 2.77
C ILE A 45 17.94 1.63 2.06
N LEU A 46 17.60 0.95 0.96
CA LEU A 46 16.40 1.22 0.18
C LEU A 46 15.13 1.05 1.04
N CYS A 47 15.04 -0.04 1.81
CA CYS A 47 13.91 -0.30 2.70
C CYS A 47 13.74 0.76 3.79
N ASN A 48 14.85 1.35 4.27
CA ASN A 48 14.85 2.40 5.28
C ASN A 48 14.74 3.82 4.70
N SER A 49 14.76 3.98 3.39
CA SER A 49 14.64 5.27 2.71
C SER A 49 13.17 5.70 2.59
N LEU A 50 12.89 7.01 2.64
CA LEU A 50 11.54 7.58 2.54
C LEU A 50 11.02 7.67 1.09
N VAL A 51 11.21 6.61 0.31
CA VAL A 51 10.86 6.55 -1.11
C VAL A 51 9.70 5.59 -1.41
N TRP A 52 9.10 5.03 -0.36
CA TRP A 52 7.98 4.12 -0.44
C TRP A 52 6.65 4.84 -0.30
N SER A 53 5.61 4.19 -0.81
CA SER A 53 4.23 4.64 -0.70
C SER A 53 3.30 3.44 -0.47
N CYS A 54 2.22 3.69 0.28
CA CYS A 54 1.18 2.68 0.52
C CYS A 54 0.38 2.41 -0.76
N SER A 55 0.28 1.15 -1.19
CA SER A 55 -0.48 0.81 -2.41
C SER A 55 -2.00 1.00 -2.31
N ILE A 56 -2.54 1.19 -1.10
CA ILE A 56 -3.98 1.33 -0.85
C ILE A 56 -4.39 2.79 -0.67
N THR A 57 -3.64 3.55 0.11
CA THR A 57 -3.97 4.95 0.44
C THR A 57 -3.16 5.96 -0.37
N ASP A 58 -2.19 5.49 -1.17
CA ASP A 58 -1.20 6.30 -1.90
C ASP A 58 -0.37 7.24 -1.01
N ARG A 59 -0.37 7.03 0.31
CA ARG A 59 0.41 7.84 1.26
C ARG A 59 1.90 7.74 0.91
N PRO A 60 2.57 8.86 0.57
CA PRO A 60 3.96 8.86 0.15
C PRO A 60 4.94 9.04 1.31
N ASN A 61 6.24 9.04 0.99
CA ASN A 61 7.36 9.33 1.88
C ASN A 61 7.41 8.41 3.11
N LEU A 62 7.20 7.12 2.88
CA LEU A 62 7.28 6.09 3.91
C LEU A 62 8.57 5.27 3.72
N THR A 63 9.02 4.65 4.79
CA THR A 63 9.88 3.46 4.71
C THR A 63 9.05 2.24 4.26
N TYR A 64 9.73 1.16 3.91
CA TYR A 64 9.07 -0.08 3.51
C TYR A 64 8.14 -0.63 4.61
N GLN A 65 8.63 -0.65 5.85
CA GLN A 65 7.87 -1.16 6.99
C GLN A 65 6.64 -0.29 7.30
N GLU A 66 6.79 1.03 7.29
CA GLU A 66 5.66 1.95 7.51
C GLU A 66 4.61 1.82 6.41
N ALA A 67 5.03 1.59 5.16
CA ALA A 67 4.11 1.34 4.06
C ALA A 67 3.33 0.03 4.26
N LEU A 68 3.97 -1.05 4.73
CA LEU A 68 3.28 -2.30 5.09
C LEU A 68 2.26 -2.10 6.21
N ASP A 69 2.64 -1.40 7.27
CA ASP A 69 1.73 -1.11 8.38
C ASP A 69 0.57 -0.23 7.94
N CYS A 70 0.83 0.76 7.08
CA CYS A 70 -0.22 1.59 6.48
C CYS A 70 -1.20 0.75 5.64
N GLU A 71 -0.71 -0.18 4.83
CA GLU A 71 -1.55 -1.09 4.05
C GLU A 71 -2.39 -2.01 4.94
N LYS A 72 -1.80 -2.54 6.01
CA LYS A 72 -2.48 -3.42 6.98
C LYS A 72 -3.63 -2.68 7.65
N GLU A 73 -3.39 -1.47 8.13
CA GLU A 73 -4.44 -0.65 8.75
C GLU A 73 -5.51 -0.21 7.75
N ALA A 74 -5.12 0.14 6.51
CA ALA A 74 -6.08 0.47 5.46
C ALA A 74 -7.00 -0.73 5.13
N LYS A 75 -6.45 -1.95 5.04
CA LYS A 75 -7.25 -3.18 4.84
C LYS A 75 -8.23 -3.42 5.98
N LYS A 76 -7.81 -3.23 7.23
CA LYS A 76 -8.71 -3.36 8.39
C LYS A 76 -9.88 -2.38 8.32
N LYS A 77 -9.60 -1.10 7.99
CA LYS A 77 -10.63 -0.08 7.82
C LYS A 77 -11.60 -0.43 6.70
N LEU A 78 -11.10 -0.88 5.56
CA LEU A 78 -11.93 -1.31 4.43
C LEU A 78 -12.80 -2.53 4.77
N ALA A 79 -12.26 -3.49 5.54
CA ALA A 79 -13.01 -4.66 5.99
C ALA A 79 -14.19 -4.30 6.92
N HIS A 80 -14.14 -3.14 7.59
CA HIS A 80 -15.22 -2.65 8.45
C HIS A 80 -16.11 -1.62 7.75
N PHE A 81 -15.91 -1.38 6.46
CA PHE A 81 -16.69 -0.41 5.72
C PHE A 81 -18.14 -0.93 5.50
N PRO A 82 -19.18 -0.20 5.94
CA PRO A 82 -20.56 -0.70 5.89
C PRO A 82 -21.04 -0.98 4.47
N VAL A 83 -21.55 -2.20 4.24
CA VAL A 83 -22.06 -2.64 2.93
C VAL A 83 -23.26 -1.80 2.48
N SER A 84 -24.10 -1.38 3.43
CA SER A 84 -25.25 -0.49 3.21
C SER A 84 -24.88 0.82 2.52
N ILE A 85 -23.65 1.28 2.71
CA ILE A 85 -23.15 2.56 2.23
C ILE A 85 -22.40 2.42 0.90
N GLN A 86 -21.85 1.25 0.59
CA GLN A 86 -20.99 1.05 -0.59
C GLN A 86 -21.69 1.41 -1.91
N LYS A 87 -22.89 0.86 -2.16
CA LYS A 87 -23.62 1.10 -3.41
C LYS A 87 -24.11 2.55 -3.53
N PRO A 88 -24.72 3.17 -2.49
CA PRO A 88 -25.06 4.59 -2.52
C PRO A 88 -23.85 5.49 -2.74
N LEU A 89 -22.71 5.20 -2.09
CA LEU A 89 -21.48 5.97 -2.25
C LEU A 89 -21.01 5.96 -3.72
N LEU A 90 -20.90 4.77 -4.32
CA LEU A 90 -20.49 4.63 -5.71
C LEU A 90 -21.44 5.34 -6.68
N TYR A 91 -22.75 5.30 -6.41
CA TYR A 91 -23.74 6.03 -7.18
C TYR A 91 -23.53 7.54 -7.09
N LEU A 92 -23.31 8.08 -5.89
CA LEU A 92 -23.05 9.51 -5.70
C LEU A 92 -21.76 9.97 -6.39
N VAL A 93 -20.70 9.15 -6.31
CA VAL A 93 -19.46 9.39 -7.06
C VAL A 93 -19.75 9.48 -8.56
N SER A 94 -20.57 8.58 -9.11
CA SER A 94 -20.89 8.56 -10.54
C SER A 94 -21.70 9.78 -11.03
N LEU A 95 -22.39 10.47 -10.13
CA LEU A 95 -23.15 11.69 -10.43
C LEU A 95 -22.33 12.97 -10.26
N SER A 96 -21.17 12.88 -9.61
CA SER A 96 -20.33 14.04 -9.37
C SER A 96 -19.46 14.36 -10.58
N HIS A 97 -19.30 15.66 -10.86
CA HIS A 97 -18.43 16.16 -11.92
C HIS A 97 -17.13 16.78 -11.38
N ARG A 98 -16.82 16.55 -10.09
CA ARG A 98 -15.59 17.06 -9.48
C ARG A 98 -14.37 16.36 -10.06
N THR A 99 -13.35 17.15 -10.41
CA THR A 99 -12.06 16.63 -10.89
C THR A 99 -11.10 16.32 -9.75
N ARG A 100 -11.22 17.02 -8.62
CA ARG A 100 -10.41 16.81 -7.42
C ARG A 100 -11.10 15.88 -6.45
N ILE A 101 -10.38 14.87 -5.97
CA ILE A 101 -10.92 13.87 -5.04
C ILE A 101 -11.31 14.48 -3.69
N ASP A 102 -10.62 15.52 -3.23
CA ASP A 102 -10.93 16.21 -1.97
C ASP A 102 -12.30 16.89 -2.04
N GLU A 103 -12.56 17.63 -3.13
CA GLU A 103 -13.86 18.29 -3.36
C GLU A 103 -15.00 17.28 -3.52
N LEU A 104 -14.73 16.16 -4.22
CA LEU A 104 -15.66 15.05 -4.35
C LEU A 104 -16.03 14.46 -2.98
N ASN A 105 -15.04 14.25 -2.12
CA ASN A 105 -15.21 13.69 -0.80
C ASN A 105 -16.07 14.62 0.09
N ASP A 106 -15.79 15.92 0.07
CA ASP A 106 -16.55 16.91 0.83
C ASP A 106 -18.03 16.94 0.42
N ASP A 107 -18.32 17.00 -0.89
CA ASP A 107 -19.70 17.03 -1.42
C ASP A 107 -20.48 15.77 -1.00
N ILE A 108 -19.85 14.61 -1.13
CA ILE A 108 -20.45 13.32 -0.77
C ILE A 108 -20.68 13.23 0.74
N TYR A 109 -19.70 13.63 1.54
CA TYR A 109 -19.80 13.59 3.00
C TYR A 109 -20.96 14.46 3.50
N VAL A 110 -21.09 15.68 2.99
CA VAL A 110 -22.20 16.58 3.31
C VAL A 110 -23.54 15.93 2.96
N PHE A 111 -23.65 15.32 1.78
CA PHE A 111 -24.88 14.66 1.34
C PHE A 111 -25.27 13.45 2.21
N MET A 112 -24.29 12.62 2.55
CA MET A 112 -24.52 11.33 3.22
C MET A 112 -24.77 11.50 4.72
N ARG A 113 -24.16 12.49 5.36
CA ARG A 113 -24.35 12.76 6.79
C ARG A 113 -25.81 13.06 7.16
N GLU A 114 -26.58 13.60 6.22
CA GLU A 114 -27.97 14.01 6.44
C GLU A 114 -29.00 12.94 6.04
N ARG A 115 -28.55 11.75 5.63
CA ARG A 115 -29.42 10.70 5.09
C ARG A 115 -29.21 9.36 5.80
N TYR A 116 -30.32 8.67 6.01
CA TYR A 116 -30.31 7.31 6.52
C TYR A 116 -30.21 6.31 5.36
N PHE A 117 -29.24 5.40 5.43
CA PHE A 117 -29.05 4.33 4.44
C PHE A 117 -29.48 3.01 5.07
N VAL A 118 -30.52 2.39 4.50
CA VAL A 118 -30.98 1.05 4.90
C VAL A 118 -29.94 0.04 4.41
N GLY A 119 -29.51 -0.85 5.31
CA GLY A 119 -28.53 -1.90 5.04
C GLY A 119 -29.16 -3.27 4.85
#